data_AF-A0A699K1Y6-F1
#
_entry.id   AF-A0A699K1Y6-F1
#
_cell.length_a   1.000
_cell.length_b   1.000
_cell.length_c   1.000
_cell.angle_alpha   90.00
_cell.angle_beta   90.00
_cell.angle_gamma   90.00
#
_symmetry.space_group_name_H-M   'P 1'
#
loop_
_entity.id
_entity.type
_entity.pdbx_description
1 polymer ?
#
loop_
_entity_poly.entity_id
_entity_poly.type
_entity_poly.pdbx_seq_one_letter_code
_entity_poly.pdbx_strand_id
1 'polypeptide(L)'
;CYEKIVRIHLLNDEILEVQGERPEKDPGSLACIKADEKKLDDIRVVQDFPKIFPDDLSGLPPVREIEFRIDLIPGALLVVKSPYRVAPSEMSEFSNQLKELQEKGFIRPSHSPW
;
A
#
# COMPACT_ATOMS: atom_id res chain seq x y z
N CYS A 1 -10.19 28.05 -7.74
CA CYS A 1 -8.99 28.23 -6.90
C CYS A 1 -9.35 27.78 -5.50
N TYR A 2 -8.61 26.81 -4.95
CA TYR A 2 -8.87 26.23 -3.64
C TYR A 2 -7.54 25.68 -3.13
N GLU A 3 -7.03 26.35 -2.12
CA GLU A 3 -5.82 25.98 -1.40
C GLU A 3 -6.13 24.80 -0.48
N LYS A 4 -5.27 23.77 -0.46
CA LYS A 4 -5.47 22.58 0.36
C LYS A 4 -4.57 22.63 1.58
N ILE A 5 -5.15 22.98 2.72
CA ILE A 5 -4.51 22.86 4.03
C ILE A 5 -4.95 21.54 4.65
N VAL A 6 -4.00 20.71 5.06
CA VAL A 6 -4.24 19.48 5.82
C VAL A 6 -3.79 19.70 7.26
N ARG A 7 -4.68 19.45 8.22
CA ARG A 7 -4.40 19.48 9.67
C ARG A 7 -4.24 18.07 10.19
N ILE A 8 -3.14 17.81 10.91
CA ILE A 8 -2.86 16.53 11.55
C ILE A 8 -2.70 16.79 13.06
N HIS A 9 -3.55 16.18 13.88
CA HIS A 9 -3.43 16.23 15.33
C HIS A 9 -2.41 15.20 15.82
N LEU A 10 -1.48 15.63 16.66
CA LEU A 10 -0.43 14.81 17.24
C LEU A 10 -0.74 14.44 18.70
N LEU A 11 -0.04 13.44 19.25
CA LEU A 11 -0.29 12.86 20.58
C LEU A 11 0.00 13.81 21.76
N ASN A 12 0.51 15.01 21.48
CA ASN A 12 0.84 16.08 22.42
C ASN A 12 -0.07 17.31 22.25
N ASP A 13 -1.25 17.15 21.63
CA ASP A 13 -2.20 18.20 21.24
C ASP A 13 -1.67 19.27 20.26
N GLU A 14 -0.44 19.10 19.74
CA GLU A 14 0.06 19.93 18.63
C GLU A 14 -0.68 19.59 17.33
N ILE A 15 -0.90 20.61 16.49
CA ILE A 15 -1.52 20.46 15.16
C ILE A 15 -0.48 20.82 14.11
N LEU A 16 -0.12 19.85 13.27
CA LEU A 16 0.71 20.10 12.10
C LEU A 16 -0.17 20.55 10.93
N GLU A 17 0.10 21.74 10.39
CA GLU A 17 -0.52 22.23 9.16
C GLU A 17 0.40 22.02 7.97
N VAL A 18 -0.12 21.38 6.92
CA VAL A 18 0.58 21.18 5.64
C VAL A 18 -0.23 21.85 4.53
N GLN A 19 0.36 22.88 3.93
CA GLN A 19 -0.25 23.70 2.87
C GLN A 19 0.24 23.24 1.50
N GLY A 20 -0.67 22.69 0.69
CA GLY A 20 -0.36 22.16 -0.63
C GLY A 20 -0.48 23.20 -1.74
N GLU A 21 0.65 23.82 -2.11
CA GLU A 21 0.74 24.66 -3.31
C GLU A 21 0.48 23.87 -4.59
N ARG A 22 -0.12 24.50 -5.60
CA ARG A 22 -0.27 23.94 -6.94
C ARG A 22 0.88 24.46 -7.83
N PRO A 23 1.68 23.61 -8.48
CA PRO A 23 2.77 24.07 -9.33
C PRO A 23 2.24 24.85 -10.54
N GLU A 24 2.65 26.11 -10.69
CA GLU A 24 2.28 27.03 -11.78
C GLU A 24 3.02 26.74 -13.11
N LYS A 25 3.06 25.48 -13.55
CA LYS A 25 3.75 25.11 -14.79
C LYS A 25 2.78 24.99 -15.96
N ASP A 26 3.14 25.68 -17.05
CA ASP A 26 2.35 25.78 -18.28
C ASP A 26 2.12 24.39 -18.94
N PRO A 27 0.91 24.09 -19.45
CA PRO A 27 0.59 22.79 -20.05
C PRO A 27 1.38 22.45 -21.32
N GLY A 28 1.96 23.43 -22.00
CA GLY A 28 2.70 23.24 -23.24
C GLY A 28 4.09 22.61 -23.06
N SER A 29 4.67 22.65 -21.87
CA SER A 29 6.01 22.10 -21.60
C SER A 29 5.96 20.65 -21.10
N LEU A 30 5.42 19.76 -21.93
CA LEU A 30 5.71 18.32 -21.87
C LEU A 30 7.04 17.97 -22.58
N ALA A 31 7.96 18.93 -22.66
CA ALA A 31 9.37 18.65 -22.89
C ALA A 31 9.83 17.77 -21.71
N CYS A 32 10.02 16.48 -21.99
CA CYS A 32 10.14 15.42 -21.00
C CYS A 32 10.97 15.83 -19.78
N ILE A 33 10.28 16.02 -18.64
CA ILE A 33 10.93 15.85 -17.35
C ILE A 33 11.35 14.38 -17.33
N LYS A 34 12.60 14.14 -17.71
CA LYS A 34 13.33 12.97 -17.23
C LYS A 34 13.29 13.11 -15.72
N ALA A 35 12.39 12.37 -15.07
CA ALA A 35 12.58 12.05 -13.69
C ALA A 35 13.97 11.42 -13.65
N ASP A 36 14.89 12.09 -12.94
CA ASP A 36 16.15 11.50 -12.56
C ASP A 36 15.76 10.26 -11.75
N GLU A 37 15.89 9.07 -12.34
CA GLU A 37 15.47 7.79 -11.76
C GLU A 37 16.44 7.40 -10.64
N LYS A 38 16.42 8.22 -9.59
CA LYS A 38 17.09 7.98 -8.32
C LYS A 38 16.61 6.63 -7.83
N LYS A 39 17.53 5.70 -7.76
CA LYS A 39 17.27 4.36 -7.28
C LYS A 39 16.88 4.47 -5.80
N LEU A 40 16.19 3.45 -5.29
CA LEU A 40 15.95 3.38 -3.86
C LEU A 40 17.29 3.39 -3.09
N ASP A 41 18.34 2.81 -3.69
CA ASP A 41 19.74 2.90 -3.25
C ASP A 41 20.25 4.34 -3.05
N ASP A 42 19.80 5.33 -3.83
CA ASP A 42 20.28 6.72 -3.73
C ASP A 42 19.67 7.48 -2.53
N ILE A 43 18.68 6.89 -1.87
CA ILE A 43 18.00 7.45 -0.71
C ILE A 43 18.74 7.00 0.56
N ARG A 44 19.41 7.95 1.24
CA ARG A 44 20.17 7.67 2.49
C ARG A 44 19.39 6.83 3.51
N VAL A 45 18.12 7.15 3.73
CA VAL A 45 17.25 6.43 4.68
C VAL A 45 17.03 4.95 4.30
N VAL A 46 17.13 4.58 3.02
CA VAL A 46 17.11 3.19 2.57
C VAL A 46 18.46 2.53 2.86
N GLN A 47 19.58 3.20 2.53
CA GLN A 47 20.94 2.74 2.85
C GLN A 47 21.18 2.53 4.36
N ASP A 48 20.61 3.41 5.20
CA ASP A 48 20.73 3.39 6.66
C ASP A 48 19.91 2.23 7.29
N PHE A 49 18.85 1.76 6.62
CA PHE A 49 17.89 0.79 7.15
C PHE A 49 17.55 -0.38 6.18
N PRO A 50 18.54 -1.13 5.65
CA PRO A 50 18.32 -2.19 4.66
C PRO A 50 17.49 -3.38 5.19
N LYS A 51 17.39 -3.53 6.52
CA LYS A 51 16.50 -4.53 7.16
C LYS A 51 15.03 -4.10 7.18
N ILE A 52 14.74 -2.80 7.05
CA ILE A 52 13.38 -2.23 7.00
C ILE A 52 12.90 -2.13 5.54
N PHE A 53 13.83 -1.92 4.61
CA PHE A 53 13.59 -1.83 3.16
C PHE A 53 14.32 -2.95 2.38
N PRO A 54 13.99 -4.24 2.59
CA PRO A 54 14.53 -5.31 1.75
C PRO A 54 13.86 -5.32 0.37
N ASP A 55 14.54 -5.86 -0.64
CA ASP A 55 14.01 -6.02 -2.00
C ASP A 55 12.77 -6.94 -2.08
N ASP A 56 12.63 -7.87 -1.14
CA ASP A 56 11.49 -8.78 -1.01
C ASP A 56 11.14 -9.06 0.46
N LEU A 57 9.85 -9.32 0.71
CA LEU A 57 9.32 -9.65 2.03
C LEU A 57 9.43 -11.16 2.29
N SER A 58 10.38 -11.53 3.15
CA SER A 58 10.71 -12.94 3.48
C SER A 58 9.65 -13.72 4.27
N GLY A 59 8.50 -13.12 4.57
CA GLY A 59 7.34 -13.77 5.18
C GLY A 59 6.54 -12.85 6.09
N LEU A 60 5.65 -13.45 6.89
CA LEU A 60 4.84 -12.74 7.89
C LEU A 60 5.72 -11.92 8.87
N PRO A 61 5.25 -10.73 9.31
CA PRO A 61 5.93 -9.98 10.37
C PRO A 61 5.92 -10.79 11.69
N PRO A 62 6.89 -10.55 12.60
CA PRO A 62 6.89 -11.15 13.93
C PRO A 62 5.56 -10.93 14.67
N VAL A 63 5.15 -11.93 15.46
CA VAL A 63 3.93 -11.88 16.28
C VAL A 63 3.96 -10.63 17.16
N ARG A 64 2.95 -9.78 16.99
CA ARG A 64 2.75 -8.57 17.79
C ARG A 64 1.91 -8.92 19.02
N GLU A 65 2.16 -8.22 20.13
CA GLU A 65 1.37 -8.34 21.35
C GLU A 65 -0.09 -7.85 21.16
N ILE A 66 -0.30 -6.97 20.17
CA ILE A 66 -1.63 -6.50 19.73
C ILE A 66 -2.07 -7.28 18.49
N GLU A 67 -3.19 -8.00 18.62
CA GLU A 67 -3.87 -8.67 17.51
C GLU A 67 -4.66 -7.66 16.65
N PHE A 68 -4.52 -7.75 15.32
CA PHE A 68 -5.37 -6.99 14.40
C PHE A 68 -6.76 -7.62 14.33
N ARG A 69 -7.77 -6.92 14.85
CA ARG A 69 -9.19 -7.33 14.81
C ARG A 69 -9.98 -6.46 13.85
N ILE A 70 -10.99 -7.06 13.21
CA ILE A 70 -11.94 -6.36 12.33
C ILE A 70 -13.30 -6.43 13.02
N ASP A 71 -13.60 -5.41 13.82
CA ASP A 71 -14.87 -5.34 14.54
C ASP A 71 -16.01 -4.99 13.57
N LEU A 72 -17.03 -5.85 13.52
CA LEU A 72 -18.20 -5.67 12.67
C LEU A 72 -19.25 -4.83 13.38
N ILE A 73 -19.77 -3.80 12.70
CA ILE A 73 -20.93 -3.04 13.17
C ILE A 73 -22.13 -4.01 13.28
N PRO A 74 -22.86 -4.03 14.41
CA PRO A 74 -24.04 -4.90 14.55
C PRO A 74 -25.05 -4.70 13.42
N GLY A 75 -25.40 -5.79 12.72
CA GLY A 75 -26.29 -5.75 11.56
C GLY A 75 -25.60 -5.47 10.21
N ALA A 76 -24.26 -5.35 10.16
CA ALA A 76 -23.53 -5.29 8.90
C ALA A 76 -23.74 -6.56 8.07
N LEU A 77 -24.21 -6.40 6.83
CA LEU A 77 -24.32 -7.49 5.86
C LEU A 77 -22.95 -7.79 5.25
N LEU A 78 -22.51 -9.04 5.32
CA LEU A 78 -21.23 -9.48 4.79
C LEU A 78 -21.33 -9.90 3.33
N VAL A 79 -20.25 -9.71 2.58
CA VAL A 79 -20.26 -9.69 1.10
C VAL A 79 -19.76 -11.01 0.53
N VAL A 80 -20.70 -11.92 0.23
CA VAL A 80 -20.44 -13.07 -0.66
C VAL A 80 -20.63 -12.62 -2.11
N LYS A 81 -19.62 -12.79 -2.96
CA LYS A 81 -19.70 -12.51 -4.41
C LYS A 81 -18.93 -13.57 -5.20
N SER A 82 -19.45 -13.93 -6.38
CA SER A 82 -18.70 -14.74 -7.35
C SER A 82 -17.44 -14.01 -7.80
N PRO A 83 -16.29 -14.71 -7.95
CA PRO A 83 -15.09 -14.13 -8.57
C PRO A 83 -15.37 -13.52 -9.94
N TYR A 84 -14.64 -12.46 -10.28
CA TYR A 84 -14.70 -11.84 -11.61
C TYR A 84 -14.10 -12.76 -12.67
N ARG A 85 -14.54 -12.59 -13.92
CA ARG A 85 -13.94 -13.30 -15.07
C ARG A 85 -12.67 -12.57 -15.50
N VAL A 86 -11.57 -13.30 -15.56
CA VAL A 86 -10.28 -12.87 -16.11
C VAL A 86 -9.91 -13.75 -17.32
N ALA A 87 -9.06 -13.26 -18.20
CA ALA A 87 -8.56 -13.99 -19.36
C ALA A 87 -7.62 -15.14 -18.95
N PRO A 88 -7.41 -16.16 -19.81
CA PRO A 88 -6.54 -17.30 -19.49
C PRO A 88 -5.09 -16.93 -19.16
N SER A 89 -4.56 -15.86 -19.76
CA SER A 89 -3.22 -15.32 -19.45
C SER A 89 -3.16 -14.69 -18.06
N GLU A 90 -4.12 -13.82 -17.75
CA GLU A 90 -4.26 -13.15 -16.44
C GLU A 90 -4.47 -14.17 -15.32
N MET A 91 -5.27 -15.22 -15.57
CA MET A 91 -5.49 -16.31 -14.62
C MET A 91 -4.19 -17.07 -14.28
N SER A 92 -3.29 -17.24 -15.25
CA SER A 92 -1.97 -17.86 -15.03
C SER A 92 -1.10 -17.00 -14.10
N GLU A 93 -1.00 -15.70 -14.40
CA GLU A 93 -0.25 -14.74 -13.59
C GLU A 93 -0.80 -14.65 -12.15
N PHE A 94 -2.12 -14.48 -12.01
CA PHE A 94 -2.80 -14.43 -10.71
C PHE A 94 -2.61 -15.73 -9.90
N SER A 95 -2.63 -16.90 -10.56
CA SER A 95 -2.35 -18.18 -9.90
C SER A 95 -0.91 -18.27 -9.38
N ASN A 96 0.07 -17.71 -10.10
CA ASN A 96 1.46 -17.66 -9.66
C ASN A 96 1.63 -16.71 -8.47
N GLN A 97 0.99 -15.53 -8.49
CA GLN A 97 1.00 -14.57 -7.38
C GLN A 97 0.37 -15.18 -6.11
N LEU A 98 -0.77 -15.86 -6.23
CA LEU A 98 -1.40 -16.56 -5.10
C LEU A 98 -0.50 -17.68 -4.54
N LYS A 99 0.18 -18.45 -5.41
CA LYS A 99 1.14 -19.47 -4.99
C LYS A 99 2.30 -18.87 -4.20
N GLU A 100 2.89 -17.78 -4.70
CA GLU A 100 3.99 -17.08 -4.03
C GLU A 100 3.58 -16.54 -2.65
N LEU A 101 2.40 -15.91 -2.54
CA LEU A 101 1.85 -15.44 -1.28
C LEU A 101 1.57 -16.58 -0.28
N GLN A 102 1.20 -17.77 -0.78
CA GLN A 102 1.00 -18.97 0.04
C GLN A 102 2.35 -19.58 0.48
N GLU A 103 3.36 -19.62 -0.38
CA GLU A 103 4.71 -20.10 -0.06
C GLU A 103 5.43 -19.17 0.94
N LYS A 104 5.21 -17.85 0.86
CA LYS A 104 5.63 -16.85 1.87
C LYS A 104 4.76 -16.83 3.13
N GLY A 105 3.67 -17.61 3.18
CA GLY A 105 2.79 -17.74 4.35
C GLY A 105 1.86 -16.55 4.61
N PHE A 106 1.76 -15.58 3.70
CA PHE A 106 0.86 -14.43 3.84
C PHE A 106 -0.62 -14.83 3.73
N ILE A 107 -0.92 -15.87 2.95
CA ILE A 107 -2.28 -16.42 2.79
C ILE A 107 -2.29 -17.93 3.04
N ARG A 108 -3.48 -18.46 3.34
CA ARG A 108 -3.74 -19.90 3.44
C ARG A 108 -5.15 -20.22 2.92
N PRO A 109 -5.40 -21.45 2.42
CA PRO A 109 -6.75 -21.91 2.13
C PRO A 109 -7.68 -21.76 3.35
N SER A 110 -8.94 -21.42 3.10
CA SER A 110 -9.95 -21.26 4.15
C SER A 110 -11.35 -21.60 3.62
N HIS A 111 -12.28 -21.88 4.54
CA HIS A 111 -13.70 -22.09 4.25
C HIS A 111 -14.49 -20.94 4.91
N SER A 112 -14.56 -19.81 4.20
CA SER A 112 -15.20 -18.56 4.66
C SER A 112 -16.63 -18.42 4.07
N PRO A 113 -17.59 -17.67 4.69
CA PRO A 113 -19.01 -17.78 4.31
C PRO A 113 -19.91 -16.51 4.19
N TRP A 114 -19.58 -15.27 3.82
CA TRP A 114 -18.38 -14.57 3.27
C TRP A 114 -17.33 -15.42 2.58
#